data_AF-A0A0D9Z221-F1
#
_entry.id   AF-A0A0D9Z221-F1
#
_cell.length_a   1.000
_cell.length_b   1.000
_cell.length_c   1.000
_cell.angle_alpha   90.00
_cell.angle_beta   90.00
_cell.angle_gamma   90.00
#
_symmetry.space_group_name_H-M   'P 1'
#
loop_
_entity.id
_entity.type
_entity.pdbx_description
1 polymer ?
#
loop_
_entity_poly.entity_id
_entity_poly.type
_entity_poly.pdbx_seq_one_letter_code
_entity_poly.pdbx_strand_id
1 'polypeptide(L)'
;MAHVPASVALKDVYAQWVPVDRIITTNLWSAELSKLAENAFLAQRVSSVNAISALCEATGADLTEVATGAAQRLGAGSTAAADAASCARQLRLERLDGDAELRENGDSSNVSKI
;
A
#
# COMPACT_ATOMS: atom_id res chain seq x y z
N MET A 1 4.60 -37.63 -30.23
CA MET A 1 4.63 -36.16 -30.13
C MET A 1 4.57 -35.83 -28.64
N ALA A 2 5.67 -35.38 -28.03
CA ALA A 2 5.71 -35.10 -26.60
C ALA A 2 4.94 -33.80 -26.32
N HIS A 3 3.98 -33.84 -25.38
CA HIS A 3 3.23 -32.66 -24.98
C HIS A 3 4.10 -31.77 -24.10
N VAL A 4 4.32 -30.53 -24.51
CA VAL A 4 5.04 -29.54 -23.71
C VAL A 4 4.14 -29.09 -22.55
N PRO A 5 4.59 -29.13 -21.29
CA PRO A 5 3.80 -28.60 -20.18
C PRO A 5 3.48 -27.12 -20.37
N ALA A 6 2.24 -26.71 -20.07
CA ALA A 6 1.79 -25.33 -20.28
C ALA A 6 2.68 -24.28 -19.58
N SER A 7 3.21 -24.61 -18.39
CA SER A 7 4.15 -23.75 -17.65
C SER A 7 5.46 -23.50 -18.39
N VAL A 8 5.95 -24.48 -19.16
CA VAL A 8 7.17 -24.37 -19.96
C VAL A 8 6.92 -23.48 -21.18
N ALA A 9 5.82 -23.72 -21.89
CA ALA A 9 5.44 -22.89 -23.04
C ALA A 9 5.23 -21.41 -22.65
N LEU A 10 4.58 -21.14 -21.51
CA LEU A 10 4.42 -19.79 -20.96
C LEU A 10 5.76 -19.15 -20.58
N LYS A 11 6.65 -19.92 -19.96
CA LYS A 11 7.99 -19.45 -19.60
C LYS A 11 8.78 -18.98 -20.82
N ASP A 12 8.73 -19.75 -21.92
CA ASP A 12 9.47 -19.41 -23.15
C ASP A 12 8.97 -18.11 -23.79
N VAL A 13 7.66 -17.83 -23.70
CA VAL A 13 7.08 -16.56 -24.15
C VAL A 13 7.61 -15.41 -23.30
N TYR A 14 7.52 -15.51 -21.97
CA TYR A 14 7.96 -14.42 -21.08
C TYR A 14 9.48 -14.23 -21.08
N ALA A 15 10.26 -15.27 -21.34
CA ALA A 15 11.72 -15.21 -21.41
C ALA A 15 12.24 -14.31 -22.55
N GLN A 16 11.40 -13.92 -23.50
CA GLN A 16 11.77 -12.98 -24.56
C GLN A 16 12.11 -11.58 -24.03
N TRP A 17 11.56 -11.18 -22.88
CA TRP A 17 11.81 -9.85 -22.29
C TRP A 17 11.96 -9.84 -20.76
N VAL A 18 11.68 -10.95 -20.08
CA VAL A 18 11.85 -11.08 -18.63
C VAL A 18 13.08 -11.97 -18.33
N PRO A 19 14.05 -11.50 -17.53
CA PRO A 19 15.14 -12.33 -17.06
C PRO A 19 14.63 -13.60 -16.37
N VAL A 20 15.18 -14.76 -16.74
CA VAL A 20 14.67 -16.07 -16.30
C VAL A 20 14.74 -16.25 -14.78
N ASP A 21 15.70 -15.61 -14.11
CA ASP A 21 15.84 -15.57 -12.65
C ASP A 21 14.65 -14.90 -11.93
N ARG A 22 13.86 -14.08 -12.64
CA ARG A 22 12.66 -13.43 -12.12
C ARG A 22 11.37 -14.21 -12.42
N ILE A 23 11.46 -15.31 -13.17
CA ILE A 23 10.30 -16.16 -13.51
C ILE A 23 10.22 -17.30 -12.49
N ILE A 24 9.35 -17.14 -11.50
CA ILE A 24 9.08 -18.18 -10.50
C ILE A 24 7.97 -19.09 -11.01
N THR A 25 8.29 -20.37 -11.24
CA THR A 25 7.31 -21.41 -11.57
C THR A 25 6.90 -22.15 -10.32
N THR A 26 5.60 -22.15 -10.01
CA THR A 26 5.01 -22.86 -8.88
C THR A 26 3.73 -23.58 -9.29
N ASN A 27 3.09 -24.31 -8.38
CA ASN A 27 1.79 -24.94 -8.63
C ASN A 27 0.65 -23.89 -8.63
N LEU A 28 -0.50 -24.24 -9.21
CA LEU A 28 -1.63 -23.32 -9.38
C LEU A 28 -2.10 -22.70 -8.06
N TRP A 29 -2.35 -23.52 -7.05
CA TRP A 29 -2.84 -23.08 -5.75
C TRP A 29 -1.87 -22.13 -5.05
N SER A 30 -0.58 -22.44 -5.08
CA SER A 30 0.45 -21.57 -4.52
C SER A 30 0.54 -20.25 -5.29
N ALA A 31 0.41 -20.26 -6.62
CA ALA A 31 0.41 -19.03 -7.42
C ALA A 31 -0.77 -18.12 -7.08
N GLU A 32 -1.99 -18.68 -7.02
CA GLU A 32 -3.20 -17.94 -6.67
C GLU A 32 -3.13 -17.39 -5.25
N LEU A 33 -2.73 -18.23 -4.29
CA LEU A 33 -2.62 -17.82 -2.89
C LEU A 33 -1.54 -16.76 -2.69
N SER A 34 -0.37 -16.87 -3.35
CA SER A 34 0.68 -15.86 -3.26
C SER A 34 0.20 -14.49 -3.72
N LYS A 35 -0.68 -14.42 -4.72
CA LYS A 35 -1.28 -13.16 -5.17
C LYS A 35 -2.29 -12.57 -4.20
N LEU A 36 -3.10 -13.40 -3.56
CA LEU A 36 -3.99 -12.94 -2.49
C LEU A 36 -3.21 -12.48 -1.25
N ALA A 37 -2.17 -13.23 -0.88
CA ALA A 37 -1.31 -12.90 0.26
C ALA A 37 -0.56 -11.59 0.05
N GLU A 38 -0.05 -11.31 -1.16
CA GLU A 38 0.57 -10.04 -1.52
C GLU A 38 -0.37 -8.86 -1.26
N ASN A 39 -1.61 -8.92 -1.76
CA ASN A 39 -2.62 -7.88 -1.55
C ASN A 39 -3.00 -7.73 -0.07
N ALA A 40 -3.15 -8.86 0.65
CA ALA A 40 -3.49 -8.84 2.07
C ALA A 40 -2.38 -8.20 2.91
N PHE A 41 -1.10 -8.50 2.64
CA PHE A 41 0.03 -7.89 3.36
C PHE A 41 0.18 -6.40 3.07
N LEU A 42 -0.05 -5.97 1.82
CA LEU A 42 -0.06 -4.55 1.48
C LEU A 42 -1.17 -3.81 2.24
N ALA A 43 -2.41 -4.34 2.19
CA ALA A 43 -3.54 -3.75 2.91
C ALA A 43 -3.32 -3.71 4.43
N GLN A 44 -2.77 -4.79 5.00
CA GLN A 44 -2.48 -4.87 6.43
C GLN A 44 -1.48 -3.79 6.87
N ARG A 45 -0.42 -3.56 6.08
CA ARG A 45 0.58 -2.53 6.39
C ARG A 45 -0.04 -1.14 6.36
N VAL A 46 -0.79 -0.81 5.31
CA VAL A 46 -1.48 0.49 5.20
C VAL A 46 -2.43 0.71 6.39
N SER A 47 -3.24 -0.30 6.72
CA SER A 47 -4.16 -0.24 7.86
C SER A 47 -3.44 -0.01 9.19
N SER A 48 -2.34 -0.73 9.42
CA SER A 48 -1.55 -0.61 10.65
C SER A 48 -0.96 0.80 10.83
N VAL A 49 -0.45 1.38 9.75
CA VAL A 49 0.12 2.73 9.79
C VAL A 49 -0.96 3.78 10.02
N ASN A 50 -2.11 3.65 9.34
CA ASN A 50 -3.23 4.56 9.54
C ASN A 50 -3.75 4.54 10.98
N ALA A 51 -3.86 3.35 11.59
CA ALA A 51 -4.26 3.22 12.99
C ALA A 51 -3.26 3.90 13.96
N ILE A 52 -1.96 3.73 13.73
CA ILE A 52 -0.92 4.40 14.53
C ILE A 52 -0.98 5.91 14.33
N SER A 53 -1.23 6.39 13.11
CA SER A 53 -1.36 7.82 12.84
C SER A 53 -2.54 8.45 13.59
N ALA A 54 -3.71 7.81 13.57
CA ALA A 54 -4.87 8.28 14.34
C ALA A 54 -4.57 8.33 15.85
N LEU A 55 -3.80 7.36 16.37
CA LEU A 55 -3.36 7.37 17.77
C LEU A 55 -2.39 8.52 18.06
N CYS A 56 -1.45 8.78 17.15
CA CYS A 56 -0.53 9.92 17.23
C CYS A 56 -1.29 11.26 17.24
N GLU A 57 -2.31 11.41 16.40
CA GLU A 57 -3.19 12.59 16.38
C GLU A 57 -3.95 12.77 17.70
N ALA A 58 -4.50 11.68 18.26
CA ALA A 58 -5.24 11.74 19.52
C ALA A 58 -4.34 12.02 20.75
N THR A 59 -3.06 11.64 20.69
CA THR A 59 -2.11 11.79 21.80
C THR A 59 -1.17 12.99 21.67
N GLY A 60 -1.13 13.62 20.49
CA GLY A 60 -0.17 14.67 20.16
C GLY A 60 1.25 14.17 19.90
N ALA A 61 1.45 12.86 19.73
CA ALA A 61 2.75 12.28 19.40
C ALA A 61 3.07 12.46 17.90
N ASP A 62 4.35 12.62 17.56
CA ASP A 62 4.79 12.70 16.17
C ASP A 62 4.97 11.29 15.57
N LEU A 63 4.27 11.01 14.47
CA LEU A 63 4.31 9.71 13.78
C LEU A 63 5.73 9.34 13.29
N THR A 64 6.51 10.32 12.86
CA THR A 64 7.89 10.15 12.37
C THR A 64 8.83 9.78 13.50
N GLU A 65 8.66 10.40 14.67
CA GLU A 65 9.44 10.08 15.88
C GLU A 65 9.12 8.67 16.37
N VAL A 66 7.84 8.31 16.43
CA VAL A 66 7.37 6.97 16.80
C VAL A 66 7.95 5.93 15.84
N ALA A 67 7.89 6.18 14.54
CA ALA A 67 8.41 5.27 13.52
C ALA A 67 9.93 5.11 13.57
N THR A 68 10.66 6.20 13.83
CA THR A 68 12.13 6.18 13.99
C THR A 68 12.51 5.38 15.23
N GLY A 69 11.83 5.62 16.35
CA GLY A 69 12.02 4.85 17.58
C GLY A 69 11.68 3.36 17.40
N ALA A 70 10.63 3.04 16.64
CA ALA A 70 10.28 1.66 16.31
C ALA A 70 11.35 1.00 15.43
N ALA A 71 11.86 1.69 14.40
CA ALA A 71 12.92 1.18 13.53
C ALA A 71 14.19 0.84 14.31
N GLN A 72 14.60 1.69 15.26
CA GLN A 72 15.76 1.42 16.13
C GLN A 72 15.59 0.16 16.99
N ARG A 73 14.37 -0.11 17.48
CA ARG A 73 14.07 -1.27 18.33
C ARG A 73 13.95 -2.58 17.53
N LEU A 74 13.43 -2.49 16.31
CA LEU A 74 13.27 -3.64 15.41
C LEU A 74 14.59 -4.05 14.73
N GLY A 75 15.53 -3.11 14.60
CA GLY A 75 16.85 -3.35 14.02
C GLY A 75 16.90 -3.18 12.50
N ALA A 76 18.04 -3.58 11.94
CA ALA A 76 18.34 -3.41 10.52
C ALA A 76 17.33 -4.20 9.65
N GLY A 77 16.75 -3.52 8.65
CA GLY A 77 15.74 -4.08 7.74
C GLY A 77 14.30 -3.66 8.04
N SER A 78 14.05 -2.95 9.13
CA SER A 78 12.72 -2.39 9.42
C SER A 78 12.31 -1.31 8.39
N THR A 79 11.07 -1.40 7.90
CA THR A 79 10.46 -0.40 7.02
C THR A 79 9.62 0.64 7.76
N ALA A 80 9.57 0.59 9.10
CA ALA A 80 8.68 1.44 9.90
C ALA A 80 8.81 2.94 9.57
N ALA A 81 10.04 3.43 9.40
CA ALA A 81 10.30 4.82 9.02
C ALA A 81 9.80 5.17 7.60
N ALA A 82 9.94 4.25 6.65
CA ALA A 82 9.45 4.44 5.28
C ALA A 82 7.91 4.44 5.22
N ASP A 83 7.29 3.57 6.02
CA ASP A 83 5.83 3.44 6.12
C ASP A 83 5.19 4.70 6.70
N ALA A 84 5.79 5.30 7.73
CA ALA A 84 5.34 6.58 8.29
C ALA A 84 5.41 7.74 7.29
N ALA A 85 6.48 7.80 6.48
CA ALA A 85 6.60 8.80 5.41
C ALA A 85 5.52 8.63 4.32
N SER A 86 5.00 7.41 4.11
CA SER A 86 3.88 7.16 3.21
C SER A 86 2.56 7.72 3.76
N CYS A 87 2.30 7.54 5.06
CA CYS A 87 1.07 8.05 5.69
C CYS A 87 1.00 9.58 5.73
N ALA A 88 2.12 10.26 5.95
CA ALA A 88 2.18 11.72 5.88
C ALA A 88 1.75 12.27 4.51
N ARG A 89 1.89 11.49 3.43
CA ARG A 89 1.36 11.82 2.10
C ARG A 89 -0.14 11.50 1.96
N GLN A 90 -0.60 10.39 2.54
CA GLN A 90 -2.00 9.94 2.49
C GLN A 90 -2.93 10.90 3.25
N LEU A 91 -2.62 11.26 4.50
CA LEU A 91 -3.40 12.21 5.29
C LEU A 91 -3.48 13.60 4.65
N ARG A 92 -2.45 13.99 3.89
CA ARG A 92 -2.45 15.24 3.14
C ARG A 92 -3.47 15.21 1.99
N LEU A 93 -3.73 14.05 1.40
CA LEU A 93 -4.75 13.89 0.35
C LEU A 93 -6.15 13.83 0.96
N GLU A 94 -6.34 13.04 2.02
CA GLU A 94 -7.65 12.93 2.71
C GLU A 94 -8.09 14.27 3.34
N ARG A 95 -7.14 15.08 3.83
CA ARG A 95 -7.42 16.44 4.32
C ARG A 95 -7.83 17.40 3.19
N LEU A 96 -7.27 17.25 1.99
CA LEU A 96 -7.68 18.04 0.83
C LEU A 96 -9.09 17.65 0.34
N ASP A 97 -9.46 16.38 0.43
CA ASP A 97 -10.81 15.92 0.12
C ASP A 97 -11.83 16.44 1.16
N GLY A 98 -11.48 16.45 2.45
CA GLY A 98 -12.31 17.02 3.52
C GLY A 98 -12.46 18.55 3.44
N ASP A 99 -11.39 19.27 3.08
CA ASP A 99 -11.43 20.73 2.86
C ASP A 99 -12.25 21.10 1.60
N ALA A 100 -12.36 20.19 0.63
CA ALA A 100 -13.21 20.36 -0.54
C ALA A 100 -14.70 20.21 -0.21
N GLU A 101 -15.10 19.21 0.60
CA GLU A 101 -16.50 19.05 1.05
C GLU A 101 -17.00 20.19 1.95
N LEU A 102 -16.11 20.79 2.76
CA LEU A 102 -16.45 21.97 3.57
C LEU A 102 -16.66 23.23 2.72
N ARG A 103 -16.02 23.34 1.55
CA ARG A 103 -16.27 24.44 0.59
C ARG A 103 -17.59 24.28 -0.15
N GLU A 104 -18.03 23.06 -0.47
CA GLU A 104 -19.34 22.86 -1.11
C GLU A 104 -20.52 23.08 -0.16
N ASN A 105 -20.39 22.74 1.12
CA ASN A 105 -21.43 23.02 2.13
C ASN A 105 -21.43 24.48 2.65
N GLY A 106 -20.38 25.25 2.34
CA GLY A 106 -20.20 26.63 2.79
C GLY A 106 -20.80 27.70 1.87
N ASP A 107 -21.29 27.36 0.68
CA ASP A 107 -21.92 28.31 -0.24
C ASP A 107 -23.44 28.08 -0.37
N SER A 108 -24.14 28.14 0.77
CA SER A 108 -25.61 28.25 0.79
C SER A 108 -26.10 29.66 0.43
N SER A 109 -25.21 30.56 -0.04
CA SER A 109 -25.53 31.97 -0.26
C SER A 109 -26.08 32.28 -1.66
N ASN A 110 -26.12 31.32 -2.61
CA ASN A 110 -26.51 31.64 -3.99
C ASN A 110 -27.50 30.70 -4.70
N VAL A 111 -28.28 29.89 -3.97
CA VAL A 111 -29.37 29.07 -4.59
C VAL A 111 -30.70 29.85 -4.71
N SER A 112 -30.71 31.17 -4.53
CA SER A 112 -31.93 32.00 -4.65
C SER A 112 -32.07 32.76 -5.98
N LYS A 113 -31.31 32.39 -7.01
CA LYS A 113 -31.50 32.90 -8.38
C LYS A 113 -31.24 31.80 -9.40
N ILE A 114 -32.24 30.93 -9.62
CA ILE A 114 -32.68 30.35 -10.90
C ILE A 114 -34.04 29.71 -10.63
#